data_AF-A0A8D6U7N3-F1
#
_entry.id   AF-A0A8D6U7N3-F1
#
_cell.length_a   1.000
_cell.length_b   1.000
_cell.length_c   1.000
_cell.angle_alpha   90.00
_cell.angle_beta   90.00
_cell.angle_gamma   90.00
#
_symmetry.space_group_name_H-M   'P 1'
#
loop_
_entity.id
_entity.type
_entity.pdbx_description
1 polymer ?
#
loop_
_entity_poly.entity_id
_entity_poly.type
_entity_poly.pdbx_seq_one_letter_code
_entity_poly.pdbx_strand_id
1 'polypeptide(L)'
;MEKLSGDKENKIVVLVGNGFDIQILKHFKSTIDTSYPSFYNFLNWKYAAKVQNNVIIQKMKGDKELGKESWSDFENTIKEIIKREYETKEEIFDNEQYISALSELQNCFTDFLNTIVTSELLSKVDKLGKIFKAPEFGGRESLPLNTMQSFIGDLTKKEREKLQFKLKISHHNIIDFTFINFNYTPLFDNYITLDKKNFDPHGYKNSPNNFHPQLAFDGTKQEIYTQLVTRIFHPHGYQHTPRSMLFGFDNPGQIISNYKGDLYTNKEVQDYVKYFLKPYWAENDRNYKKYLDEAELFIVFGHSIGDSDRYWWQSIAQNLIQGNSELIIYNYSRNDTKEEKTRIATGFLNSAGVIDYNERYKALDKIFVVNFNEEKRRYAFNVDSKNTVE
;
A
#
# COMPACT_ATOMS: atom_id res chain seq x y z
N MET A 1 17.62 11.74 -19.73
CA MET A 1 18.11 12.85 -18.88
C MET A 1 19.40 12.36 -18.24
N GLU A 2 20.53 12.90 -18.67
CA GLU A 2 21.80 12.65 -17.98
C GLU A 2 21.73 13.25 -16.58
N LYS A 3 22.03 12.44 -15.57
CA LYS A 3 22.22 12.88 -14.18
C LYS A 3 23.27 14.00 -14.23
N LEU A 4 22.90 15.23 -13.87
CA LEU A 4 23.91 16.23 -13.54
C LEU A 4 24.62 15.70 -12.29
N SER A 5 25.93 15.54 -12.36
CA SER A 5 26.74 15.03 -11.26
C SER A 5 26.66 16.01 -10.08
N GLY A 6 25.72 15.79 -9.17
CA GLY A 6 25.49 16.67 -8.02
C GLY A 6 24.09 16.57 -7.37
N ASP A 7 23.08 16.07 -8.06
CA ASP A 7 21.71 16.08 -7.52
C ASP A 7 21.51 14.98 -6.45
N LYS A 8 21.17 15.41 -5.22
CA LYS A 8 20.85 14.51 -4.10
C LYS A 8 19.40 14.03 -4.22
N GLU A 9 19.18 12.73 -4.10
CA GLU A 9 17.85 12.11 -4.12
C GLU A 9 17.32 11.93 -2.69
N ASN A 10 16.12 12.43 -2.42
CA ASN A 10 15.33 12.10 -1.24
C ASN A 10 14.26 11.07 -1.64
N LYS A 11 14.45 9.82 -1.20
CA LYS A 11 13.65 8.67 -1.64
C LYS A 11 12.51 8.40 -0.67
N ILE A 12 11.29 8.40 -1.19
CA ILE A 12 10.06 8.14 -0.44
C ILE A 12 9.38 6.91 -1.05
N VAL A 13 9.09 5.91 -0.21
CA VAL A 13 8.31 4.73 -0.63
C VAL A 13 6.93 4.80 0.01
N VAL A 14 5.90 4.75 -0.80
CA VAL A 14 4.50 4.84 -0.36
C VAL A 14 3.80 3.52 -0.63
N LEU A 15 3.31 2.85 0.41
CA LEU A 15 2.55 1.61 0.32
C LEU A 15 1.07 1.92 0.45
N VAL A 16 0.30 1.61 -0.59
CA VAL A 16 -1.14 1.90 -0.67
C VAL A 16 -1.93 0.60 -0.72
N GLY A 17 -2.85 0.42 0.22
CA GLY A 17 -3.73 -0.75 0.28
C GLY A 17 -5.21 -0.42 0.05
N ASN A 18 -6.05 -1.46 0.20
CA ASN A 18 -7.44 -1.46 -0.25
C ASN A 18 -8.33 -0.42 0.44
N GLY A 19 -7.89 0.10 1.60
CA GLY A 19 -8.54 1.22 2.27
C GLY A 19 -8.66 2.47 1.40
N PHE A 20 -7.76 2.67 0.42
CA PHE A 20 -7.89 3.76 -0.56
C PHE A 20 -9.10 3.56 -1.49
N ASP A 21 -9.26 2.36 -2.06
CA ASP A 21 -10.39 2.05 -2.94
C ASP A 21 -11.72 2.14 -2.18
N ILE A 22 -11.78 1.60 -0.96
CA ILE A 22 -12.94 1.72 -0.06
C ILE A 22 -13.27 3.20 0.20
N GLN A 23 -12.26 4.03 0.46
CA GLN A 23 -12.46 5.47 0.68
C GLN A 23 -13.06 6.16 -0.56
N ILE A 24 -12.54 5.88 -1.76
CA ILE A 24 -13.06 6.43 -3.02
C ILE A 24 -14.53 6.02 -3.23
N LEU A 25 -14.82 4.74 -3.05
CA LEU A 25 -16.16 4.19 -3.25
C LEU A 25 -17.16 4.77 -2.24
N LYS A 26 -16.75 4.92 -0.99
CA LYS A 26 -17.56 5.56 0.04
C LYS A 26 -17.81 7.04 -0.25
N HIS A 27 -16.79 7.77 -0.70
CA HIS A 27 -16.90 9.18 -1.08
C HIS A 27 -17.94 9.39 -2.20
N PHE A 28 -17.92 8.53 -3.22
CA PHE A 28 -18.90 8.57 -4.31
C PHE A 28 -20.21 7.83 -4.01
N LYS A 29 -20.43 7.42 -2.75
CA LYS A 29 -21.65 6.76 -2.27
C LYS A 29 -22.01 5.49 -3.06
N SER A 30 -21.00 4.72 -3.45
CA SER A 30 -21.20 3.41 -4.04
C SER A 30 -21.91 2.49 -3.05
N THR A 31 -22.81 1.65 -3.54
CA THR A 31 -23.53 0.64 -2.73
C THR A 31 -22.70 -0.61 -2.48
N ILE A 32 -21.68 -0.83 -3.30
CA ILE A 32 -20.74 -1.96 -3.22
C ILE A 32 -19.33 -1.40 -3.18
N ASP A 33 -18.50 -1.95 -2.30
CA ASP A 33 -17.08 -1.59 -2.16
C ASP A 33 -16.15 -2.76 -2.52
N THR A 34 -14.84 -2.54 -2.46
CA THR A 34 -13.82 -3.58 -2.71
C THR A 34 -13.48 -4.39 -1.46
N SER A 35 -14.33 -4.41 -0.43
CA SER A 35 -14.08 -5.20 0.77
C SER A 35 -14.24 -6.71 0.50
N TYR A 36 -13.61 -7.52 1.35
CA TYR A 36 -13.76 -8.98 1.31
C TYR A 36 -15.23 -9.43 1.47
N PRO A 37 -16.04 -8.87 2.39
CA PRO A 37 -17.46 -9.21 2.50
C PRO A 37 -18.26 -8.89 1.22
N SER A 38 -17.99 -7.76 0.57
CA SER A 38 -18.62 -7.40 -0.71
C SER A 38 -18.28 -8.40 -1.82
N PHE A 39 -17.01 -8.82 -1.91
CA PHE A 39 -16.61 -9.85 -2.87
C PHE A 39 -17.31 -11.19 -2.60
N TYR A 40 -17.34 -11.64 -1.35
CA TYR A 40 -18.01 -12.88 -0.99
C TYR A 40 -19.52 -12.84 -1.29
N ASN A 41 -20.18 -11.70 -1.03
CA ASN A 41 -21.59 -11.52 -1.38
C ASN A 41 -21.81 -11.60 -2.91
N PHE A 42 -20.90 -11.01 -3.70
CA PHE A 42 -20.93 -11.09 -5.15
C PHE A 42 -20.76 -12.53 -5.66
N LEU A 43 -19.86 -13.31 -5.07
CA LEU A 43 -19.70 -14.73 -5.40
C LEU A 43 -20.99 -15.52 -5.20
N ASN A 44 -21.67 -15.33 -4.06
CA ASN A 44 -22.94 -16.02 -3.79
C ASN A 44 -24.06 -15.59 -4.73
N TRP A 45 -24.09 -14.32 -5.12
CA TRP A 45 -25.12 -13.79 -6.01
C TRP A 45 -24.92 -14.24 -7.47
N LYS A 46 -23.71 -14.10 -8.02
CA LYS A 46 -23.44 -14.34 -9.45
C LYS A 46 -22.91 -15.74 -9.75
N TYR A 47 -22.22 -16.36 -8.81
CA TYR A 47 -21.44 -17.59 -9.00
C TYR A 47 -21.82 -18.70 -8.01
N ALA A 48 -23.08 -18.76 -7.56
CA ALA A 48 -23.58 -19.74 -6.59
C ALA A 48 -23.22 -21.20 -6.92
N ALA A 49 -23.23 -21.58 -8.20
CA ALA A 49 -22.83 -22.93 -8.62
C ALA A 49 -21.32 -23.20 -8.43
N LYS A 50 -20.45 -22.20 -8.68
CA LYS A 50 -19.00 -22.32 -8.44
C LYS A 50 -18.67 -22.39 -6.95
N VAL A 51 -19.43 -21.66 -6.13
CA VAL A 51 -19.30 -21.69 -4.65
C VAL A 51 -19.40 -23.12 -4.11
N GLN A 52 -20.19 -23.98 -4.74
CA GLN A 52 -20.38 -25.37 -4.31
C GLN A 52 -19.22 -26.30 -4.68
N ASN A 53 -18.41 -25.98 -5.69
CA ASN A 53 -17.40 -26.90 -6.21
C ASN A 53 -15.96 -26.44 -5.93
N ASN A 54 -15.76 -25.16 -5.64
CA ASN A 54 -14.45 -24.58 -5.42
C ASN A 54 -14.05 -24.66 -3.94
N VAL A 55 -13.00 -25.43 -3.64
CA VAL A 55 -12.55 -25.72 -2.26
C VAL A 55 -12.18 -24.46 -1.47
N ILE A 56 -11.63 -23.43 -2.13
CA ILE A 56 -11.27 -22.16 -1.49
C ILE A 56 -12.54 -21.40 -1.13
N ILE A 57 -13.50 -21.30 -2.05
CA ILE A 57 -14.76 -20.59 -1.81
C ILE A 57 -15.61 -21.30 -0.73
N GLN A 58 -15.60 -22.63 -0.68
CA GLN A 58 -16.25 -23.37 0.40
C GLN A 58 -15.66 -23.02 1.77
N LYS A 59 -14.32 -22.92 1.88
CA LYS A 59 -13.68 -22.52 3.14
C LYS A 59 -13.99 -21.06 3.49
N MET A 60 -14.05 -20.16 2.51
CA MET A 60 -14.47 -18.77 2.70
C MET A 60 -15.86 -18.67 3.33
N LYS A 61 -16.78 -19.58 2.98
CA LYS A 61 -18.12 -19.64 3.59
C LYS A 61 -18.06 -19.91 5.10
N GLY A 62 -17.32 -20.94 5.51
CA GLY A 62 -17.14 -21.24 6.93
C GLY A 62 -16.39 -20.13 7.67
N ASP A 63 -15.39 -19.52 7.03
CA ASP A 63 -14.65 -18.40 7.60
C ASP A 63 -15.54 -17.18 7.86
N LYS A 64 -16.48 -16.89 6.95
CA LYS A 64 -17.46 -15.82 7.17
C LYS A 64 -18.39 -16.11 8.36
N GLU A 65 -18.82 -17.36 8.54
CA GLU A 65 -19.62 -17.78 9.71
C GLU A 65 -18.84 -17.59 11.03
N LEU A 66 -17.51 -17.60 10.98
CA LEU A 66 -16.61 -17.32 12.10
C LEU A 66 -16.25 -15.84 12.27
N GLY A 67 -16.84 -14.93 11.48
CA GLY A 67 -16.59 -13.49 11.59
C GLY A 67 -15.27 -13.01 10.98
N LYS A 68 -14.68 -13.76 10.06
CA LYS A 68 -13.51 -13.34 9.28
C LYS A 68 -13.94 -12.36 8.18
N GLU A 69 -13.57 -11.08 8.31
CA GLU A 69 -14.11 -9.98 7.48
C GLU A 69 -13.04 -9.21 6.69
N SER A 70 -11.75 -9.52 6.84
CA SER A 70 -10.66 -8.80 6.17
C SER A 70 -10.05 -9.58 5.00
N TRP A 71 -9.37 -8.86 4.10
CA TRP A 71 -8.58 -9.49 3.03
C TRP A 71 -7.43 -10.35 3.57
N SER A 72 -6.88 -10.01 4.74
CA SER A 72 -5.87 -10.85 5.39
C SER A 72 -6.47 -12.17 5.89
N ASP A 73 -7.74 -12.19 6.30
CA ASP A 73 -8.42 -13.43 6.67
C ASP A 73 -8.60 -14.37 5.48
N PHE A 74 -8.90 -13.81 4.30
CA PHE A 74 -8.95 -14.56 3.06
C PHE A 74 -7.58 -15.17 2.69
N GLU A 75 -6.48 -14.42 2.82
CA GLU A 75 -5.15 -14.97 2.59
C GLU A 75 -4.81 -16.06 3.61
N ASN A 76 -5.27 -15.91 4.86
CA ASN A 76 -5.19 -16.95 5.87
C ASN A 76 -6.01 -18.20 5.52
N THR A 77 -7.15 -18.07 4.85
CA THR A 77 -7.93 -19.22 4.32
C THR A 77 -7.08 -20.08 3.39
N ILE A 78 -6.41 -19.47 2.41
CA ILE A 78 -5.52 -20.19 1.48
C ILE A 78 -4.40 -20.87 2.26
N LYS A 79 -3.76 -20.13 3.17
CA LYS A 79 -2.68 -20.66 4.04
C LYS A 79 -3.12 -21.87 4.85
N GLU A 80 -4.28 -21.81 5.52
CA GLU A 80 -4.81 -22.90 6.34
C GLU A 80 -5.09 -24.16 5.53
N ILE A 81 -5.64 -24.02 4.31
CA ILE A 81 -5.87 -25.15 3.40
C ILE A 81 -4.55 -25.82 3.06
N ILE A 82 -3.59 -25.08 2.49
CA ILE A 82 -2.30 -25.64 2.04
C ILE A 82 -1.49 -26.20 3.22
N LYS A 83 -1.55 -25.56 4.39
CA LYS A 83 -0.88 -26.06 5.60
C LYS A 83 -1.42 -27.40 6.05
N ARG A 84 -2.74 -27.59 6.02
CA ARG A 84 -3.35 -28.86 6.39
C ARG A 84 -2.87 -29.99 5.48
N GLU A 85 -2.83 -29.75 4.17
CA GLU A 85 -2.34 -30.73 3.18
C GLU A 85 -0.85 -31.08 3.38
N TYR A 86 -0.04 -30.08 3.73
CA TYR A 86 1.36 -30.31 4.08
C TYR A 86 1.51 -31.17 5.35
N GLU A 87 0.72 -30.89 6.39
CA GLU A 87 0.78 -31.61 7.67
C GLU A 87 0.25 -33.04 7.60
N THR A 88 -0.72 -33.33 6.73
CA THR A 88 -1.29 -34.68 6.55
C THR A 88 -0.40 -35.63 5.75
N LYS A 89 0.55 -35.11 4.96
CA LYS A 89 1.57 -35.88 4.21
C LYS A 89 1.00 -37.05 3.38
N GLU A 90 -0.06 -36.84 2.59
CA GLU A 90 -0.40 -37.82 1.57
C GLU A 90 0.77 -37.97 0.57
N GLU A 91 1.09 -39.20 0.18
CA GLU A 91 2.33 -39.56 -0.54
C GLU A 91 2.51 -38.85 -1.90
N ILE A 92 1.47 -38.17 -2.42
CA ILE A 92 1.52 -37.30 -3.60
C ILE A 92 0.53 -36.15 -3.40
N PHE A 93 1.02 -34.96 -3.00
CA PHE A 93 0.19 -33.75 -3.02
C PHE A 93 0.02 -33.28 -4.47
N ASP A 94 -1.19 -33.46 -5.02
CA ASP A 94 -1.56 -32.86 -6.29
C ASP A 94 -2.09 -31.44 -6.07
N ASN A 95 -1.26 -30.45 -6.44
CA ASN A 95 -1.62 -29.05 -6.30
C ASN A 95 -2.58 -28.54 -7.40
N GLU A 96 -2.86 -29.35 -8.44
CA GLU A 96 -3.69 -28.93 -9.58
C GLU A 96 -5.09 -28.49 -9.15
N GLN A 97 -5.71 -29.21 -8.21
CA GLN A 97 -7.05 -28.85 -7.71
C GLN A 97 -7.05 -27.45 -7.06
N TYR A 98 -6.04 -27.14 -6.24
CA TYR A 98 -5.96 -25.85 -5.54
C TYR A 98 -5.55 -24.71 -6.48
N ILE A 99 -4.67 -24.99 -7.44
CA ILE A 99 -4.29 -24.05 -8.50
C ILE A 99 -5.49 -23.70 -9.39
N SER A 100 -6.26 -24.71 -9.79
CA SER A 100 -7.49 -24.53 -10.57
C SER A 100 -8.53 -23.74 -9.77
N ALA A 101 -8.74 -24.09 -8.49
CA ALA A 101 -9.63 -23.36 -7.62
C ALA A 101 -9.24 -21.88 -7.44
N LEU A 102 -7.94 -21.59 -7.30
CA LEU A 102 -7.46 -20.21 -7.22
C LEU A 102 -7.66 -19.45 -8.54
N SER A 103 -7.39 -20.10 -9.66
CA SER A 103 -7.56 -19.52 -11.00
C SER A 103 -9.02 -19.18 -11.30
N GLU A 104 -9.96 -20.05 -10.89
CA GLU A 104 -11.38 -19.75 -10.96
C GLU A 104 -11.76 -18.54 -10.10
N LEU A 105 -11.20 -18.44 -8.90
CA LEU A 105 -11.44 -17.33 -7.99
C LEU A 105 -10.90 -16.01 -8.54
N GLN A 106 -9.70 -16.01 -9.15
CA GLN A 106 -9.13 -14.84 -9.83
C GLN A 106 -10.05 -14.32 -10.95
N ASN A 107 -10.64 -15.23 -11.72
CA ASN A 107 -11.61 -14.85 -12.76
C ASN A 107 -12.87 -14.21 -12.16
N CYS A 108 -13.42 -14.82 -11.09
CA CYS A 108 -14.56 -14.25 -10.38
C CYS A 108 -14.24 -12.89 -9.75
N PHE A 109 -13.03 -12.72 -9.21
CA PHE A 109 -12.58 -11.47 -8.62
C PHE A 109 -12.38 -10.37 -9.65
N THR A 110 -11.84 -10.71 -10.82
CA THR A 110 -11.76 -9.78 -11.96
C THR A 110 -13.14 -9.26 -12.35
N ASP A 111 -14.12 -10.16 -12.48
CA ASP A 111 -15.49 -9.79 -12.83
C ASP A 111 -16.16 -8.92 -11.74
N PHE A 112 -15.88 -9.21 -10.47
CA PHE A 112 -16.27 -8.37 -9.34
C PHE A 112 -15.70 -6.95 -9.45
N LEU A 113 -14.38 -6.83 -9.66
CA LEU A 113 -13.72 -5.52 -9.80
C LEU A 113 -14.25 -4.75 -11.01
N ASN A 114 -14.46 -5.41 -12.16
CA ASN A 114 -15.03 -4.76 -13.35
C ASN A 114 -16.48 -4.28 -13.14
N THR A 115 -17.23 -4.90 -12.23
CA THR A 115 -18.58 -4.46 -11.86
C THR A 115 -18.55 -3.19 -11.01
N ILE A 116 -17.51 -3.02 -10.18
CA ILE A 116 -17.34 -1.88 -9.28
C ILE A 116 -16.65 -0.70 -9.99
N VAL A 117 -15.54 -0.98 -10.67
CA VAL A 117 -14.64 -0.01 -11.28
C VAL A 117 -15.11 0.28 -12.70
N THR A 118 -16.19 1.04 -12.79
CA THR A 118 -16.77 1.46 -14.07
C THR A 118 -16.06 2.69 -14.65
N SER A 119 -16.21 2.90 -15.96
CA SER A 119 -15.73 4.13 -16.62
C SER A 119 -16.31 5.41 -16.01
N GLU A 120 -17.54 5.35 -15.48
CA GLU A 120 -18.15 6.48 -14.77
C GLU A 120 -17.42 6.79 -13.46
N LEU A 121 -17.10 5.76 -12.66
CA LEU A 121 -16.31 5.92 -11.44
C LEU A 121 -14.92 6.48 -11.76
N LEU A 122 -14.25 5.95 -12.77
CA LEU A 122 -12.94 6.46 -13.20
C LEU A 122 -13.00 7.93 -13.61
N SER A 123 -14.05 8.35 -14.33
CA SER A 123 -14.25 9.76 -14.67
C SER A 123 -14.53 10.64 -13.43
N LYS A 124 -15.16 10.10 -12.39
CA LYS A 124 -15.35 10.82 -11.11
C LYS A 124 -14.02 10.96 -10.36
N VAL A 125 -13.22 9.91 -10.30
CA VAL A 125 -11.88 9.93 -9.67
C VAL A 125 -10.95 10.89 -10.38
N ASP A 126 -10.93 10.91 -11.72
CA ASP A 126 -10.12 11.85 -12.51
C ASP A 126 -10.41 13.31 -12.13
N LYS A 127 -11.67 13.65 -11.82
CA LYS A 127 -12.04 15.00 -11.38
C LYS A 127 -11.42 15.39 -10.03
N LEU A 128 -11.03 14.44 -9.18
CA LEU A 128 -10.32 14.72 -7.92
C LEU A 128 -8.91 15.26 -8.15
N GLY A 129 -8.31 14.93 -9.31
CA GLY A 129 -7.02 15.47 -9.73
C GLY A 129 -7.08 16.91 -10.23
N LYS A 130 -8.26 17.52 -10.37
CA LYS A 130 -8.37 18.90 -10.87
C LYS A 130 -7.78 19.90 -9.87
N ILE A 131 -7.12 20.92 -10.42
CA ILE A 131 -6.64 22.05 -9.64
C ILE A 131 -7.81 22.83 -9.08
N PHE A 132 -7.77 23.08 -7.78
CA PHE A 132 -8.72 23.97 -7.10
C PHE A 132 -8.10 25.29 -6.67
N LYS A 133 -6.77 25.43 -6.70
CA LYS A 133 -6.07 26.70 -6.49
C LYS A 133 -4.84 26.82 -7.39
N ALA A 134 -4.79 27.88 -8.18
CA ALA A 134 -3.69 28.21 -9.09
C ALA A 134 -3.37 29.71 -8.95
N PRO A 135 -2.51 30.09 -8.01
CA PRO A 135 -2.11 31.49 -7.89
C PRO A 135 -1.27 31.92 -9.12
N GLU A 136 -1.29 33.21 -9.44
CA GLU A 136 -0.44 33.79 -10.50
C GLU A 136 1.06 33.58 -10.21
N PHE A 137 1.41 33.52 -8.92
CA PHE A 137 2.74 33.20 -8.40
C PHE A 137 2.61 32.14 -7.29
N GLY A 138 3.38 31.06 -7.38
CA GLY A 138 3.38 29.95 -6.40
C GLY A 138 2.89 28.62 -6.98
N GLY A 139 2.89 27.57 -6.14
CA GLY A 139 2.49 26.22 -6.54
C GLY A 139 1.00 26.08 -6.84
N ARG A 140 0.66 25.25 -7.84
CA ARG A 140 -0.71 24.80 -8.09
C ARG A 140 -1.11 23.79 -7.01
N GLU A 141 -2.37 23.79 -6.61
CA GLU A 141 -2.90 22.85 -5.61
C GLU A 141 -4.00 21.97 -6.22
N SER A 142 -3.79 20.67 -6.06
CA SER A 142 -4.77 19.62 -6.31
C SER A 142 -4.61 18.55 -5.23
N LEU A 143 -5.58 17.64 -5.10
CA LEU A 143 -5.51 16.56 -4.11
C LEU A 143 -4.26 15.67 -4.26
N PRO A 144 -3.86 15.22 -5.48
CA PRO A 144 -2.63 14.46 -5.63
C PRO A 144 -1.37 15.28 -5.38
N LEU A 145 -1.34 16.55 -5.79
CA LEU A 145 -0.21 17.44 -5.47
C LEU A 145 -0.08 17.63 -3.96
N ASN A 146 -1.17 17.88 -3.25
CA ASN A 146 -1.17 18.03 -1.79
C ASN A 146 -0.69 16.76 -1.09
N THR A 147 -0.98 15.58 -1.64
CA THR A 147 -0.46 14.31 -1.12
C THR A 147 1.06 14.26 -1.19
N MET A 148 1.67 14.72 -2.28
CA MET A 148 3.13 14.72 -2.42
C MET A 148 3.80 15.91 -1.75
N GLN A 149 3.16 17.09 -1.74
CA GLN A 149 3.74 18.34 -1.27
C GLN A 149 3.58 18.52 0.24
N SER A 150 2.45 18.09 0.81
CA SER A 150 1.99 18.60 2.11
C SER A 150 1.69 17.53 3.15
N PHE A 151 2.02 16.25 2.89
CA PHE A 151 1.75 15.14 3.83
C PHE A 151 2.37 15.36 5.23
N ILE A 152 3.50 16.07 5.33
CA ILE A 152 4.14 16.41 6.62
C ILE A 152 3.20 17.27 7.48
N GLY A 153 2.31 18.05 6.87
CA GLY A 153 1.31 18.88 7.53
C GLY A 153 0.31 18.09 8.37
N ASP A 154 0.13 16.81 8.07
CA ASP A 154 -0.78 15.92 8.81
C ASP A 154 -0.22 15.49 10.17
N LEU A 155 1.08 15.66 10.40
CA LEU A 155 1.72 15.40 11.69
C LEU A 155 1.49 16.57 12.67
N THR A 156 1.44 16.31 13.97
CA THR A 156 1.41 17.38 14.98
C THR A 156 2.69 18.22 14.94
N LYS A 157 2.67 19.44 15.49
CA LYS A 157 3.88 20.31 15.56
C LYS A 157 5.10 19.57 16.14
N LYS A 158 4.91 18.85 17.26
CA LYS A 158 5.98 18.09 17.92
C LYS A 158 6.49 16.93 17.08
N GLU A 159 5.61 16.22 16.38
CA GLU A 159 6.00 15.13 15.46
C GLU A 159 6.77 15.70 14.25
N ARG A 160 6.31 16.83 13.69
CA ARG A 160 7.02 17.53 12.61
C ARG A 160 8.41 17.97 13.03
N GLU A 161 8.60 18.46 14.25
CA GLU A 161 9.92 18.85 14.77
C GLU A 161 10.87 17.66 14.90
N LYS A 162 10.33 16.47 15.21
CA LYS A 162 11.11 15.22 15.31
C LYS A 162 11.48 14.60 13.96
N LEU A 163 10.64 14.76 12.94
CA LEU A 163 10.83 14.15 11.62
C LEU A 163 12.14 14.64 10.98
N GLN A 164 13.15 13.78 10.94
CA GLN A 164 14.49 14.11 10.41
C GLN A 164 14.52 14.20 8.88
N PHE A 165 13.66 13.45 8.20
CA PHE A 165 13.54 13.43 6.75
C PHE A 165 13.40 14.83 6.15
N LYS A 166 12.57 15.69 6.76
CA LYS A 166 12.35 17.05 6.27
C LYS A 166 13.63 17.90 6.27
N LEU A 167 14.57 17.63 7.18
CA LEU A 167 15.84 18.35 7.29
C LEU A 167 16.83 17.94 6.20
N LYS A 168 16.59 16.80 5.53
CA LYS A 168 17.43 16.31 4.43
C LYS A 168 17.07 16.92 3.07
N ILE A 169 15.93 17.62 2.99
CA ILE A 169 15.42 18.25 1.77
C ILE A 169 16.02 19.65 1.62
N SER A 170 16.58 19.93 0.45
CA SER A 170 17.17 21.21 0.06
C SER A 170 16.84 21.56 -1.38
N HIS A 171 17.12 22.81 -1.77
CA HIS A 171 16.98 23.23 -3.17
C HIS A 171 17.76 22.31 -4.10
N HIS A 172 17.20 22.06 -5.28
CA HIS A 172 17.76 21.21 -6.35
C HIS A 172 17.84 19.72 -6.02
N ASN A 173 17.33 19.27 -4.87
CA ASN A 173 17.17 17.84 -4.62
C ASN A 173 16.12 17.24 -5.56
N ILE A 174 16.24 15.94 -5.79
CA ILE A 174 15.21 15.12 -6.44
C ILE A 174 14.37 14.49 -5.33
N ILE A 175 13.07 14.80 -5.30
CA ILE A 175 12.09 14.09 -4.48
C ILE A 175 11.56 12.90 -5.29
N ASP A 176 12.01 11.70 -4.94
CA ASP A 176 11.69 10.47 -5.66
C ASP A 176 10.60 9.69 -4.91
N PHE A 177 9.37 9.75 -5.42
CA PHE A 177 8.25 8.96 -4.93
C PHE A 177 8.12 7.64 -5.68
N THR A 178 8.29 6.54 -4.95
CA THR A 178 7.98 5.19 -5.42
C THR A 178 6.71 4.69 -4.73
N PHE A 179 5.61 4.61 -5.48
CA PHE A 179 4.34 4.09 -5.01
C PHE A 179 4.27 2.58 -5.25
N ILE A 180 4.00 1.82 -4.19
CA ILE A 180 3.69 0.39 -4.23
C ILE A 180 2.18 0.26 -3.98
N ASN A 181 1.42 0.08 -5.04
CA ASN A 181 -0.03 -0.03 -5.01
C ASN A 181 -0.42 -1.52 -4.92
N PHE A 182 -0.88 -1.93 -3.74
CA PHE A 182 -1.34 -3.30 -3.49
C PHE A 182 -2.79 -3.52 -3.94
N ASN A 183 -3.46 -2.46 -4.39
CA ASN A 183 -4.80 -2.57 -4.95
C ASN A 183 -4.71 -3.12 -6.37
N TYR A 184 -5.69 -3.93 -6.70
CA TYR A 184 -5.84 -4.49 -8.04
C TYR A 184 -6.43 -3.46 -9.02
N THR A 185 -7.02 -2.37 -8.53
CA THR A 185 -7.76 -1.40 -9.36
C THR A 185 -6.90 -0.17 -9.74
N PRO A 186 -7.23 0.51 -10.86
CA PRO A 186 -6.63 1.78 -11.26
C PRO A 186 -7.03 2.99 -10.41
N LEU A 187 -7.85 2.84 -9.36
CA LEU A 187 -8.43 4.01 -8.68
C LEU A 187 -7.34 4.92 -8.08
N PHE A 188 -6.32 4.34 -7.46
CA PHE A 188 -5.18 5.09 -6.95
C PHE A 188 -4.34 5.71 -8.06
N ASP A 189 -4.03 4.95 -9.11
CA ASP A 189 -3.22 5.41 -10.24
C ASP A 189 -3.86 6.63 -10.91
N ASN A 190 -5.17 6.56 -11.15
CA ASN A 190 -5.96 7.63 -11.73
C ASN A 190 -6.05 8.85 -10.80
N TYR A 191 -6.02 8.65 -9.48
CA TYR A 191 -5.99 9.72 -8.51
C TYR A 191 -4.63 10.42 -8.43
N ILE A 192 -3.53 9.68 -8.30
CA ILE A 192 -2.21 10.23 -7.97
C ILE A 192 -1.46 10.78 -9.19
N THR A 193 -1.84 10.35 -10.39
CA THR A 193 -1.20 10.78 -11.64
C THR A 193 -1.45 12.26 -11.89
N LEU A 194 -0.37 13.02 -12.07
CA LEU A 194 -0.43 14.45 -12.36
C LEU A 194 -0.65 14.69 -13.85
N ASP A 195 -1.73 15.37 -14.21
CA ASP A 195 -1.99 15.79 -15.59
C ASP A 195 -1.13 17.01 -16.00
N LYS A 196 -1.23 17.41 -17.27
CA LYS A 196 -0.53 18.58 -17.84
C LYS A 196 -0.90 19.91 -17.17
N LYS A 197 -2.03 19.96 -16.45
CA LYS A 197 -2.43 21.15 -15.70
C LYS A 197 -1.80 21.12 -14.31
N ASN A 198 -1.67 19.97 -13.68
CA ASN A 198 -1.04 19.82 -12.37
C ASN A 198 0.48 19.99 -12.42
N PHE A 199 1.13 19.49 -13.46
CA PHE A 199 2.58 19.38 -13.49
C PHE A 199 3.18 19.77 -14.85
N ASP A 200 4.19 20.63 -14.79
CA ASP A 200 5.04 20.97 -15.92
C ASP A 200 6.46 20.47 -15.64
N PRO A 201 6.95 19.43 -16.33
CA PRO A 201 8.29 18.90 -16.10
C PRO A 201 9.41 19.90 -16.39
N HIS A 202 9.14 20.96 -17.19
CA HIS A 202 10.12 21.99 -17.57
C HIS A 202 9.59 23.40 -17.29
N GLY A 203 9.11 23.63 -16.06
CA GLY A 203 8.53 24.92 -15.66
C GLY A 203 9.48 26.11 -15.71
N TYR A 204 10.81 25.88 -15.72
CA TYR A 204 11.81 26.95 -15.78
C TYR A 204 12.85 26.72 -16.89
N LYS A 205 13.20 27.78 -17.62
CA LYS A 205 14.12 27.72 -18.77
C LYS A 205 15.51 27.16 -18.45
N ASN A 206 16.03 27.47 -17.27
CA ASN A 206 17.42 27.17 -16.87
C ASN A 206 17.51 26.31 -15.60
N SER A 207 16.42 25.64 -15.21
CA SER A 207 16.40 24.81 -13.99
C SER A 207 15.52 23.58 -14.19
N PRO A 208 15.97 22.38 -13.75
CA PRO A 208 15.16 21.17 -13.78
C PRO A 208 14.11 21.11 -12.67
N ASN A 209 14.08 22.10 -11.76
CA ASN A 209 13.12 22.15 -10.67
C ASN A 209 11.69 22.27 -11.22
N ASN A 210 10.77 21.48 -10.68
CA ASN A 210 9.38 21.46 -11.09
C ASN A 210 8.44 21.11 -9.93
N PHE A 211 8.97 21.07 -8.70
CA PHE A 211 8.25 20.63 -7.52
C PHE A 211 8.64 21.42 -6.27
N HIS A 212 7.64 21.68 -5.42
CA HIS A 212 7.75 22.53 -4.26
C HIS A 212 7.16 21.81 -3.02
N PRO A 213 7.99 21.08 -2.25
CA PRO A 213 7.52 20.43 -1.03
C PRO A 213 7.23 21.48 0.06
N GLN A 214 6.12 21.32 0.77
CA GLN A 214 5.75 22.15 1.90
C GLN A 214 6.31 21.55 3.19
N LEU A 215 7.37 22.17 3.73
CA LEU A 215 8.06 21.68 4.94
C LEU A 215 7.70 22.45 6.22
N ALA A 216 7.15 23.66 6.09
CA ALA A 216 6.77 24.53 7.19
C ALA A 216 5.25 24.69 7.29
N PHE A 217 4.71 24.63 8.51
CA PHE A 217 3.25 24.71 8.78
C PHE A 217 2.96 25.60 9.99
N ASP A 218 3.84 26.55 10.26
CA ASP A 218 3.77 27.52 11.36
C ASP A 218 3.47 28.95 10.87
N GLY A 219 3.04 29.08 9.61
CA GLY A 219 2.82 30.37 8.94
C GLY A 219 4.06 30.95 8.27
N THR A 220 5.24 30.34 8.43
CA THR A 220 6.43 30.70 7.65
C THR A 220 6.37 30.02 6.27
N LYS A 221 6.47 30.81 5.20
CA LYS A 221 6.63 30.26 3.86
C LYS A 221 8.09 29.89 3.65
N GLN A 222 8.38 28.61 3.54
CA GLN A 222 9.68 28.12 3.09
C GLN A 222 9.55 27.63 1.64
N GLU A 223 9.97 28.44 0.68
CA GLU A 223 9.94 28.05 -0.73
C GLU A 223 11.19 27.25 -1.08
N ILE A 224 11.05 25.92 -1.14
CA ILE A 224 12.10 25.03 -1.63
C ILE A 224 11.76 24.61 -3.05
N TYR A 225 12.75 24.67 -3.94
CA TYR A 225 12.61 24.37 -5.36
C TYR A 225 13.36 23.06 -5.64
N THR A 226 12.62 22.02 -6.02
CA THR A 226 13.12 20.65 -6.19
C THR A 226 12.62 20.05 -7.49
N GLN A 227 13.11 18.87 -7.85
CA GLN A 227 12.59 18.04 -8.93
C GLN A 227 11.70 16.92 -8.36
N LEU A 228 10.56 16.63 -9.00
CA LEU A 228 9.75 15.46 -8.69
C LEU A 228 10.04 14.32 -9.67
N VAL A 229 10.20 13.12 -9.14
CA VAL A 229 10.14 11.87 -9.90
C VAL A 229 9.10 10.96 -9.24
N THR A 230 8.22 10.37 -10.04
CA THR A 230 7.21 9.43 -9.56
C THR A 230 7.26 8.11 -10.34
N ARG A 231 6.87 7.02 -9.69
CA ARG A 231 6.65 5.70 -10.32
C ARG A 231 5.66 4.89 -9.49
N ILE A 232 4.89 4.02 -10.15
CA ILE A 232 3.88 3.16 -9.50
C ILE A 232 4.17 1.70 -9.87
N PHE A 233 4.16 0.82 -8.86
CA PHE A 233 4.31 -0.62 -9.01
C PHE A 233 3.10 -1.35 -8.43
N HIS A 234 2.75 -2.49 -9.02
CA HIS A 234 1.61 -3.33 -8.60
C HIS A 234 2.09 -4.75 -8.28
N PRO A 235 2.66 -4.99 -7.08
CA PRO A 235 3.24 -6.29 -6.73
C PRO A 235 2.21 -7.43 -6.73
N HIS A 236 0.93 -7.11 -6.49
CA HIS A 236 -0.15 -8.11 -6.49
C HIS A 236 -0.89 -8.23 -7.83
N GLY A 237 -0.41 -7.55 -8.88
CA GLY A 237 -1.05 -7.56 -10.18
C GLY A 237 -2.19 -6.54 -10.31
N TYR A 238 -2.95 -6.67 -11.39
CA TYR A 238 -3.82 -5.60 -11.88
C TYR A 238 -5.10 -6.13 -12.55
N GLN A 239 -6.22 -5.42 -12.35
CA GLN A 239 -7.56 -5.88 -12.76
C GLN A 239 -7.69 -6.15 -14.26
N HIS A 240 -7.01 -5.35 -15.08
CA HIS A 240 -7.05 -5.49 -16.54
C HIS A 240 -6.11 -6.60 -17.04
N THR A 241 -5.39 -7.28 -16.15
CA THR A 241 -4.58 -8.46 -16.46
C THR A 241 -4.84 -9.55 -15.41
N PRO A 242 -5.97 -10.26 -15.48
CA PRO A 242 -6.42 -11.20 -14.44
C PRO A 242 -5.38 -12.21 -13.98
N ARG A 243 -4.63 -12.77 -14.94
CA ARG A 243 -3.54 -13.73 -14.70
C ARG A 243 -2.37 -13.18 -13.88
N SER A 244 -2.28 -11.86 -13.69
CA SER A 244 -1.26 -11.22 -12.85
C SER A 244 -1.65 -11.15 -11.37
N MET A 245 -2.93 -11.36 -11.04
CA MET A 245 -3.42 -11.21 -9.68
C MET A 245 -2.83 -12.26 -8.75
N LEU A 246 -2.04 -11.83 -7.77
CA LEU A 246 -1.40 -12.73 -6.81
C LEU A 246 -2.23 -12.81 -5.53
N PHE A 247 -2.71 -14.01 -5.23
CA PHE A 247 -3.33 -14.35 -3.96
C PHE A 247 -2.50 -15.42 -3.26
N GLY A 248 -2.39 -15.31 -1.95
CA GLY A 248 -1.73 -16.31 -1.13
C GLY A 248 -0.98 -15.70 0.03
N PHE A 249 0.15 -16.30 0.38
CA PHE A 249 0.91 -15.97 1.57
C PHE A 249 2.34 -15.52 1.21
N ASP A 250 3.07 -15.07 2.23
CA ASP A 250 4.26 -14.24 2.04
C ASP A 250 5.56 -14.97 2.38
N ASN A 251 5.49 -16.01 3.21
CA ASN A 251 6.67 -16.73 3.66
C ASN A 251 6.43 -18.25 3.68
N PRO A 252 7.33 -19.07 3.13
CA PRO A 252 7.22 -20.53 3.20
C PRO A 252 7.06 -21.08 4.62
N GLY A 253 7.70 -20.45 5.60
CA GLY A 253 7.60 -20.83 7.02
C GLY A 253 6.21 -20.62 7.62
N GLN A 254 5.28 -19.99 6.90
CA GLN A 254 3.86 -19.97 7.29
C GLN A 254 3.17 -21.32 7.08
N ILE A 255 3.74 -22.18 6.21
CA ILE A 255 3.26 -23.52 5.88
C ILE A 255 4.23 -24.58 6.42
N ILE A 256 5.50 -24.48 6.04
CA ILE A 256 6.54 -25.48 6.29
C ILE A 256 7.11 -25.28 7.70
N SER A 257 6.90 -26.27 8.56
CA SER A 257 7.46 -26.27 9.91
C SER A 257 8.99 -26.41 9.87
N ASN A 258 9.71 -25.52 10.58
CA ASN A 258 11.18 -25.48 10.62
C ASN A 258 11.88 -25.17 9.29
N TYR A 259 11.24 -24.40 8.41
CA TYR A 259 11.86 -23.93 7.18
C TYR A 259 13.21 -23.23 7.42
N LYS A 260 14.29 -23.82 6.91
CA LYS A 260 15.66 -23.26 6.87
C LYS A 260 16.25 -23.29 5.46
N GLY A 261 15.39 -23.44 4.46
CA GLY A 261 15.78 -23.70 3.08
C GLY A 261 15.90 -22.44 2.23
N ASP A 262 16.38 -22.65 1.01
CA ASP A 262 16.34 -21.66 -0.07
C ASP A 262 14.99 -21.70 -0.80
N LEU A 263 14.49 -20.53 -1.20
CA LEU A 263 13.18 -20.37 -1.81
C LEU A 263 13.05 -21.06 -3.17
N TYR A 264 14.14 -21.14 -3.91
CA TYR A 264 14.15 -21.56 -5.31
C TYR A 264 14.43 -23.05 -5.46
N THR A 265 15.16 -23.65 -4.52
CA THR A 265 15.67 -25.03 -4.64
C THR A 265 15.09 -25.98 -3.60
N ASN A 266 14.41 -25.50 -2.56
CA ASN A 266 13.78 -26.38 -1.56
C ASN A 266 12.60 -27.15 -2.17
N LYS A 267 12.64 -28.49 -2.10
CA LYS A 267 11.63 -29.37 -2.70
C LYS A 267 10.24 -29.17 -2.10
N GLU A 268 10.11 -29.05 -0.77
CA GLU A 268 8.81 -28.80 -0.13
C GLU A 268 8.21 -27.47 -0.57
N VAL A 269 9.06 -26.46 -0.82
CA VAL A 269 8.62 -25.18 -1.38
C VAL A 269 8.10 -25.37 -2.80
N GLN A 270 8.83 -26.08 -3.66
CA GLN A 270 8.42 -26.32 -5.04
C GLN A 270 7.10 -27.11 -5.12
N ASP A 271 6.93 -28.12 -4.25
CA ASP A 271 5.80 -29.04 -4.30
C ASP A 271 4.53 -28.41 -3.71
N TYR A 272 4.63 -27.72 -2.56
CA TYR A 272 3.45 -27.27 -1.79
C TYR A 272 3.15 -25.78 -1.88
N VAL A 273 4.17 -24.92 -1.84
CA VAL A 273 3.95 -23.50 -1.47
C VAL A 273 4.18 -22.53 -2.61
N LYS A 274 5.04 -22.88 -3.59
CA LYS A 274 5.51 -21.98 -4.64
C LYS A 274 4.39 -21.24 -5.33
N TYR A 275 3.34 -21.92 -5.78
CA TYR A 275 2.26 -21.29 -6.54
C TYR A 275 1.50 -20.21 -5.74
N PHE A 276 1.47 -20.35 -4.41
CA PHE A 276 0.74 -19.46 -3.50
C PHE A 276 1.64 -18.43 -2.82
N LEU A 277 2.93 -18.37 -3.19
CA LEU A 277 3.92 -17.53 -2.53
C LEU A 277 4.10 -16.20 -3.28
N LYS A 278 3.50 -15.13 -2.77
CA LYS A 278 3.46 -13.83 -3.45
C LYS A 278 4.87 -13.27 -3.75
N PRO A 279 5.83 -13.24 -2.80
CA PRO A 279 7.17 -12.68 -3.08
C PRO A 279 7.95 -13.41 -4.16
N TYR A 280 7.69 -14.71 -4.36
CA TYR A 280 8.31 -15.48 -5.43
C TYR A 280 7.84 -15.00 -6.80
N TRP A 281 6.52 -14.89 -7.01
CA TRP A 281 5.94 -14.50 -8.30
C TRP A 281 6.05 -13.01 -8.60
N ALA A 282 6.03 -12.17 -7.56
CA ALA A 282 6.28 -10.74 -7.69
C ALA A 282 7.78 -10.43 -7.88
N GLU A 283 8.66 -11.42 -7.74
CA GLU A 283 10.12 -11.29 -7.73
C GLU A 283 10.58 -10.14 -6.82
N ASN A 284 10.09 -10.12 -5.57
CA ASN A 284 10.19 -8.96 -4.69
C ASN A 284 11.63 -8.45 -4.51
N ASP A 285 12.58 -9.37 -4.32
CA ASP A 285 13.99 -9.03 -4.13
C ASP A 285 14.57 -8.32 -5.36
N ARG A 286 14.22 -8.80 -6.56
CA ARG A 286 14.73 -8.25 -7.82
C ARG A 286 14.08 -6.90 -8.14
N ASN A 287 12.78 -6.80 -7.91
CA ASN A 287 11.98 -5.66 -8.39
C ASN A 287 11.90 -4.51 -7.39
N TYR A 288 11.89 -4.81 -6.08
CA TYR A 288 11.53 -3.82 -5.07
C TYR A 288 12.60 -3.57 -4.02
N LYS A 289 13.49 -4.54 -3.75
CA LYS A 289 14.49 -4.44 -2.68
C LYS A 289 15.30 -3.15 -2.72
N LYS A 290 15.78 -2.76 -3.91
CA LYS A 290 16.56 -1.51 -4.07
C LYS A 290 15.80 -0.26 -3.59
N TYR A 291 14.49 -0.20 -3.83
CA TYR A 291 13.68 0.94 -3.41
C TYR A 291 13.45 0.93 -1.90
N LEU A 292 13.29 -0.26 -1.30
CA LEU A 292 13.13 -0.42 0.14
C LEU A 292 14.43 -0.12 0.90
N ASP A 293 15.56 -0.61 0.43
CA ASP A 293 16.87 -0.42 1.07
C ASP A 293 17.33 1.06 1.06
N GLU A 294 16.97 1.80 0.01
CA GLU A 294 17.44 3.17 -0.20
C GLU A 294 16.43 4.24 0.27
N ALA A 295 15.25 3.83 0.76
CA ALA A 295 14.21 4.75 1.20
C ALA A 295 14.67 5.58 2.41
N GLU A 296 14.42 6.88 2.39
CA GLU A 296 14.62 7.75 3.56
C GLU A 296 13.32 7.94 4.37
N LEU A 297 12.18 7.71 3.73
CA LEU A 297 10.85 7.81 4.34
C LEU A 297 9.92 6.75 3.75
N PHE A 298 9.19 6.07 4.62
CA PHE A 298 8.07 5.21 4.27
C PHE A 298 6.75 5.89 4.63
N ILE A 299 5.74 5.72 3.78
CA ILE A 299 4.36 6.13 4.06
C ILE A 299 3.45 4.93 3.82
N VAL A 300 2.61 4.57 4.78
CA VAL A 300 1.63 3.49 4.66
C VAL A 300 0.22 4.09 4.72
N PHE A 301 -0.60 3.85 3.70
CA PHE A 301 -1.97 4.32 3.62
C PHE A 301 -2.94 3.21 3.22
N GLY A 302 -4.06 3.09 3.95
CA GLY A 302 -5.15 2.18 3.58
C GLY A 302 -4.77 0.69 3.59
N HIS A 303 -3.63 0.33 4.20
CA HIS A 303 -3.13 -1.04 4.22
C HIS A 303 -3.57 -1.78 5.49
N SER A 304 -4.00 -3.04 5.34
CA SER A 304 -4.12 -3.93 6.50
C SER A 304 -2.72 -4.38 6.90
N ILE A 305 -2.26 -4.04 8.10
CA ILE A 305 -0.92 -4.40 8.58
C ILE A 305 -0.99 -5.81 9.19
N GLY A 306 -0.92 -6.84 8.34
CA GLY A 306 -1.00 -8.25 8.72
C GLY A 306 0.20 -9.08 8.30
N ASP A 307 0.22 -10.34 8.72
CA ASP A 307 1.28 -11.32 8.42
C ASP A 307 1.39 -11.69 6.92
N SER A 308 0.39 -11.35 6.12
CA SER A 308 0.34 -11.69 4.70
C SER A 308 1.17 -10.78 3.80
N ASP A 309 1.74 -9.70 4.32
CA ASP A 309 2.67 -8.81 3.59
C ASP A 309 3.95 -8.57 4.42
N ARG A 310 4.34 -9.58 5.21
CA ARG A 310 5.43 -9.51 6.19
C ARG A 310 6.77 -9.10 5.58
N TYR A 311 7.09 -9.49 4.35
CA TYR A 311 8.31 -9.11 3.63
C TYR A 311 8.49 -7.59 3.60
N TRP A 312 7.42 -6.87 3.32
CA TRP A 312 7.41 -5.41 3.27
C TRP A 312 7.60 -4.83 4.66
N TRP A 313 6.88 -5.34 5.67
CA TRP A 313 6.99 -4.89 7.06
C TRP A 313 8.37 -5.14 7.65
N GLN A 314 8.98 -6.29 7.35
CA GLN A 314 10.34 -6.63 7.75
C GLN A 314 11.37 -5.67 7.16
N SER A 315 11.28 -5.41 5.85
CA SER A 315 12.18 -4.50 5.16
C SER A 315 12.10 -3.07 5.72
N ILE A 316 10.88 -2.59 5.98
CA ILE A 316 10.66 -1.27 6.59
C ILE A 316 11.23 -1.25 8.02
N ALA A 317 10.87 -2.22 8.85
CA ALA A 317 11.30 -2.27 10.25
C ALA A 317 12.83 -2.32 10.38
N GLN A 318 13.52 -3.10 9.54
CA GLN A 318 14.98 -3.15 9.53
C GLN A 318 15.60 -1.77 9.23
N ASN A 319 15.06 -1.05 8.25
CA ASN A 319 15.50 0.30 7.92
C ASN A 319 15.28 1.31 9.07
N LEU A 320 14.16 1.19 9.79
CA LEU A 320 13.89 1.99 10.99
C LEU A 320 14.93 1.71 12.09
N ILE A 321 15.17 0.42 12.38
CA ILE A 321 16.11 -0.04 13.41
C ILE A 321 17.54 0.46 13.12
N GLN A 322 17.97 0.38 11.86
CA GLN A 322 19.34 0.70 11.46
C GLN A 322 19.70 2.18 11.54
N GLY A 323 18.74 3.10 11.34
CA GLY A 323 19.12 4.50 11.17
C GLY A 323 18.52 5.17 9.96
N ASN A 324 18.21 4.39 8.92
CA ASN A 324 18.20 4.88 7.55
C ASN A 324 16.95 5.68 7.21
N SER A 325 15.81 5.26 7.77
CA SER A 325 14.49 5.77 7.37
C SER A 325 13.59 6.11 8.56
N GLU A 326 12.52 6.83 8.26
CA GLU A 326 11.37 7.08 9.15
C GLU A 326 10.09 6.52 8.51
N LEU A 327 9.01 6.35 9.29
CA LEU A 327 7.74 5.79 8.82
C LEU A 327 6.55 6.64 9.27
N ILE A 328 5.66 6.98 8.33
CA ILE A 328 4.36 7.56 8.60
C ILE A 328 3.25 6.54 8.28
N ILE A 329 2.41 6.23 9.25
CA ILE A 329 1.26 5.33 9.09
C ILE A 329 -0.03 6.15 9.18
N TYR A 330 -0.82 6.14 8.13
CA TYR A 330 -2.17 6.69 8.13
C TYR A 330 -3.16 5.62 8.57
N ASN A 331 -3.73 5.79 9.76
CA ASN A 331 -4.67 4.86 10.37
C ASN A 331 -6.08 5.44 10.36
N TYR A 332 -7.06 4.69 9.82
CA TYR A 332 -8.46 5.08 9.93
C TYR A 332 -8.98 4.78 11.33
N SER A 333 -9.22 5.82 12.12
CA SER A 333 -9.71 5.70 13.50
C SER A 333 -10.57 6.89 13.91
N ARG A 334 -11.64 6.61 14.66
CA ARG A 334 -12.45 7.64 15.33
C ARG A 334 -11.75 8.20 16.58
N ASN A 335 -10.78 7.47 17.12
CA ASN A 335 -10.05 7.82 18.33
C ASN A 335 -8.66 8.30 17.94
N ASP A 336 -8.42 9.61 18.04
CA ASP A 336 -7.06 10.14 17.93
C ASP A 336 -6.43 10.37 19.29
N THR A 337 -5.98 9.27 19.90
CA THR A 337 -5.29 9.28 21.18
C THR A 337 -3.87 8.77 21.05
N LYS A 338 -3.01 9.10 22.02
CA LYS A 338 -1.63 8.62 22.05
C LYS A 338 -1.58 7.10 22.20
N GLU A 339 -2.51 6.53 22.95
CA GLU A 339 -2.66 5.09 23.17
C GLU A 339 -2.97 4.38 21.86
N GLU A 340 -3.89 4.93 21.05
CA GLU A 340 -4.22 4.37 19.75
C GLU A 340 -3.03 4.44 18.79
N LYS A 341 -2.35 5.58 18.71
CA LYS A 341 -1.11 5.71 17.90
C LYS A 341 -0.05 4.69 18.34
N THR A 342 0.14 4.52 19.64
CA THR A 342 1.10 3.54 20.21
C THR A 342 0.70 2.12 19.87
N ARG A 343 -0.60 1.79 19.93
CA ARG A 343 -1.13 0.48 19.55
C ARG A 343 -0.83 0.15 18.09
N ILE A 344 -1.05 1.11 17.17
CA ILE A 344 -0.76 0.94 15.74
C ILE A 344 0.74 0.75 15.50
N ALA A 345 1.60 1.61 16.05
CA ALA A 345 3.05 1.50 15.89
C ALA A 345 3.60 0.17 16.45
N THR A 346 3.10 -0.26 17.60
CA THR A 346 3.47 -1.55 18.23
C THR A 346 2.95 -2.73 17.40
N GLY A 347 1.71 -2.64 16.91
CA GLY A 347 1.10 -3.64 16.03
C GLY A 347 1.89 -3.83 14.74
N PHE A 348 2.35 -2.73 14.14
CA PHE A 348 3.23 -2.78 12.97
C PHE A 348 4.51 -3.58 13.22
N LEU A 349 5.21 -3.31 14.33
CA LEU A 349 6.43 -4.04 14.69
C LEU A 349 6.18 -5.52 14.99
N ASN A 350 5.00 -5.85 15.51
CA ASN A 350 4.59 -7.25 15.71
C ASN A 350 4.40 -7.96 14.37
N SER A 351 3.67 -7.35 13.42
CA SER A 351 3.47 -7.91 12.07
C SER A 351 4.78 -8.04 11.29
N ALA A 352 5.72 -7.11 11.51
CA ALA A 352 7.09 -7.19 11.00
C ALA A 352 7.94 -8.27 11.68
N GLY A 353 7.48 -8.85 12.80
CA GLY A 353 8.22 -9.88 13.53
C GLY A 353 9.42 -9.38 14.32
N VAL A 354 9.43 -8.10 14.75
CA VAL A 354 10.51 -7.55 15.58
C VAL A 354 10.30 -7.96 17.04
N ILE A 355 11.13 -8.86 17.55
CA ILE A 355 10.98 -9.43 18.90
C ILE A 355 11.90 -8.72 19.92
N ASP A 356 13.10 -8.30 19.50
CA ASP A 356 14.09 -7.69 20.41
C ASP A 356 13.62 -6.34 20.96
N TYR A 357 13.71 -6.18 22.29
CA TYR A 357 13.20 -4.99 22.97
C TYR A 357 13.94 -3.70 22.58
N ASN A 358 15.26 -3.77 22.41
CA ASN A 358 16.08 -2.61 22.08
C ASN A 358 15.84 -2.17 20.62
N GLU A 359 15.74 -3.12 19.70
CA GLU A 359 15.36 -2.87 18.31
C GLU A 359 13.97 -2.22 18.22
N ARG A 360 12.99 -2.74 18.97
CA ARG A 360 11.65 -2.15 19.04
C ARG A 360 11.68 -0.71 19.52
N TYR A 361 12.43 -0.41 20.58
CA TYR A 361 12.56 0.96 21.08
C TYR A 361 13.14 1.92 20.04
N LYS A 362 14.21 1.50 19.34
CA LYS A 362 14.83 2.29 18.25
C LYS A 362 13.85 2.55 17.10
N ALA A 363 13.08 1.53 16.71
CA ALA A 363 12.13 1.66 15.62
C ALA A 363 10.95 2.56 16.00
N LEU A 364 10.40 2.42 17.21
CA LEU A 364 9.23 3.17 17.67
C LEU A 364 9.43 4.69 17.65
N ASP A 365 10.62 5.21 17.95
CA ASP A 365 10.88 6.66 17.91
C ASP A 365 10.84 7.25 16.48
N LYS A 366 10.88 6.39 15.46
CA LYS A 366 10.83 6.77 14.04
C LYS A 366 9.49 6.50 13.37
N ILE A 367 8.50 6.01 14.12
CA ILE A 367 7.15 5.73 13.62
C ILE A 367 6.22 6.86 14.04
N PHE A 368 5.61 7.50 13.06
CA PHE A 368 4.59 8.51 13.24
C PHE A 368 3.24 7.96 12.79
N VAL A 369 2.20 8.14 13.59
CA VAL A 369 0.85 7.67 13.25
C VAL A 369 -0.10 8.85 13.10
N VAL A 370 -0.75 8.93 11.95
CA VAL A 370 -1.80 9.90 11.65
C VAL A 370 -3.14 9.18 11.74
N ASN A 371 -3.87 9.38 12.84
CA ASN A 371 -5.24 8.90 12.95
C ASN A 371 -6.18 9.86 12.22
N PHE A 372 -6.91 9.34 11.25
CA PHE A 372 -7.86 10.11 10.47
C PHE A 372 -9.23 9.43 10.41
N ASN A 373 -10.23 10.23 10.08
CA ASN A 373 -11.57 9.77 9.74
C ASN A 373 -12.16 10.75 8.71
N GLU A 374 -13.47 10.68 8.46
CA GLU A 374 -14.13 11.53 7.47
C GLU A 374 -14.23 13.00 7.88
N GLU A 375 -14.26 13.28 9.18
CA GLU A 375 -14.42 14.62 9.74
C GLU A 375 -13.09 15.36 9.86
N LYS A 376 -11.98 14.62 9.95
CA LYS A 376 -10.64 15.19 10.07
C LYS A 376 -10.05 15.57 8.72
N ARG A 377 -9.77 16.86 8.58
CA ARG A 377 -8.99 17.43 7.48
C ARG A 377 -7.61 16.78 7.43
N ARG A 378 -7.12 16.51 6.22
CA ARG A 378 -5.75 16.09 5.95
C ARG A 378 -5.31 16.50 4.56
N TYR A 379 -4.02 16.61 4.35
CA TYR A 379 -3.42 16.87 3.05
C TYR A 379 -3.31 15.59 2.23
N ALA A 380 -2.75 14.52 2.81
CA ALA A 380 -2.45 13.31 2.06
C ALA A 380 -3.64 12.38 1.88
N PHE A 381 -3.76 11.82 0.67
CA PHE A 381 -4.78 10.84 0.30
C PHE A 381 -6.21 11.31 0.61
N ASN A 382 -6.43 12.62 0.54
CA ASN A 382 -7.75 13.20 0.71
C ASN A 382 -8.53 13.11 -0.60
N VAL A 383 -9.83 12.90 -0.48
CA VAL A 383 -10.77 12.75 -1.60
C VAL A 383 -11.80 13.88 -1.66
N ASP A 384 -11.68 14.87 -0.76
CA ASP A 384 -12.51 16.06 -0.77
C ASP A 384 -11.65 17.33 -0.70
N SER A 385 -11.65 18.09 -1.81
CA SER A 385 -10.96 19.38 -1.92
C SER A 385 -11.39 20.40 -0.87
N LYS A 386 -12.64 20.33 -0.37
CA LYS A 386 -13.16 21.22 0.66
C LYS A 386 -12.67 20.86 2.06
N ASN A 387 -12.10 19.65 2.22
CA ASN A 387 -11.61 19.12 3.48
C ASN A 387 -10.08 19.18 3.58
N THR A 388 -9.44 20.07 2.82
CA THR A 388 -8.00 20.35 2.92
C THR A 388 -7.75 21.35 4.06
N VAL A 389 -6.58 21.23 4.71
CA VAL A 389 -6.19 22.13 5.81
C VAL A 389 -5.72 23.45 5.18
N GLU A 390 -6.26 24.58 5.66
CA GLU A 390 -5.93 25.93 5.16
C GLU A 390 -4.47 26.33 5.41
#